data_AF-A0A523TBA2-F1
#
_entry.id   AF-A0A523TBA2-F1
#
_cell.length_a   1.000
_cell.length_b   1.000
_cell.length_c   1.000
_cell.angle_alpha   90.00
_cell.angle_beta   90.00
_cell.angle_gamma   90.00
#
_symmetry.space_group_name_H-M   'P 1'
#
loop_
_entity.id
_entity.type
_entity.pdbx_description
1 polymer ?
#
loop_
_entity_poly.entity_id
_entity_poly.type
_entity_poly.pdbx_seq_one_letter_code
_entity_poly.pdbx_strand_id
1 'polypeptide(L)'
;MTEIESAHLKDLVLRAIEVYNKYRSPEATAKLVEVEKDGFIIDFKGSFCRSCGVSDYFKDFIYELETINKKFKLELAETKPTGPQSFRVRYRIKGSFSVEDDLFREFLLDKRLSFEEYLASNPCTKDVIMFHFRTWLFERKRA
;
A
#
# COMPACT_ATOMS: atom_id res chain seq x y z
N MET A 1 -8.01 -0.68 9.94
CA MET A 1 -7.69 0.61 9.30
C MET A 1 -8.44 1.72 9.99
N THR A 2 -7.71 2.65 10.60
CA THR A 2 -8.26 3.92 11.09
C THR A 2 -8.50 4.87 9.90
N GLU A 3 -9.33 5.90 10.06
CA GLU A 3 -9.62 6.88 8.99
C GLU A 3 -8.35 7.61 8.48
N ILE A 4 -7.33 7.71 9.33
CA ILE A 4 -6.05 8.35 9.01
C ILE A 4 -5.22 7.49 8.04
N GLU A 5 -5.24 6.16 8.20
CA GLU A 5 -4.52 5.23 7.32
C GLU A 5 -5.14 5.20 5.91
N SER A 6 -6.46 5.34 5.78
CA SER A 6 -7.13 5.40 4.48
C SER A 6 -6.85 6.72 3.74
N ALA A 7 -6.79 7.84 4.47
CA ALA A 7 -6.44 9.14 3.91
C ALA A 7 -5.00 9.19 3.38
N HIS A 8 -4.06 8.62 4.12
CA HIS A 8 -2.66 8.52 3.70
C HIS A 8 -2.48 7.56 2.50
N LEU A 9 -3.16 6.41 2.50
CA LEU A 9 -3.17 5.50 1.36
C LEU A 9 -3.73 6.19 0.11
N LYS A 10 -4.82 6.95 0.25
CA LYS A 10 -5.42 7.70 -0.85
C LYS A 10 -4.46 8.72 -1.45
N ASP A 11 -3.72 9.49 -0.66
CA ASP A 11 -2.73 10.44 -1.16
C ASP A 11 -1.64 9.75 -1.97
N LEU A 12 -1.10 8.64 -1.46
CA LEU A 12 -0.08 7.85 -2.16
C LEU A 12 -0.58 7.30 -3.50
N VAL A 13 -1.80 6.75 -3.51
CA VAL A 13 -2.42 6.22 -4.73
C VAL A 13 -2.65 7.33 -5.75
N LEU A 14 -3.11 8.51 -5.32
CA LEU A 14 -3.30 9.66 -6.20
C LEU A 14 -1.96 10.13 -6.81
N ARG A 15 -0.90 10.23 -6.00
CA ARG A 15 0.45 10.55 -6.50
C ARG A 15 0.95 9.52 -7.51
N ALA A 16 0.74 8.23 -7.24
CA ALA A 16 1.11 7.16 -8.16
C ALA A 16 0.35 7.27 -9.49
N ILE A 17 -0.94 7.62 -9.44
CA ILE A 17 -1.76 7.86 -10.63
C ILE A 17 -1.25 9.06 -11.44
N GLU A 18 -0.86 10.16 -10.79
CA GLU A 18 -0.28 11.31 -11.47
C GLU A 18 1.00 10.95 -12.22
N VAL A 19 1.92 10.23 -11.55
CA VAL A 19 3.17 9.77 -12.15
C VAL A 19 2.89 8.82 -13.32
N TYR A 20 2.01 7.83 -13.12
CA TYR A 20 1.61 6.89 -14.15
C TYR A 20 1.04 7.61 -15.39
N ASN A 21 0.08 8.52 -15.18
CA ASN A 21 -0.57 9.27 -16.26
C ASN A 21 0.40 10.20 -16.99
N LYS A 22 1.39 10.77 -16.29
CA LYS A 22 2.43 11.59 -16.92
C LYS A 22 3.24 10.82 -17.96
N TYR A 23 3.53 9.53 -17.70
CA TYR A 23 4.37 8.71 -18.58
C TYR A 23 3.59 7.84 -19.57
N ARG A 24 2.33 7.49 -19.27
CA ARG A 24 1.54 6.54 -20.06
C ARG A 24 0.38 7.17 -20.82
N SER A 25 0.01 8.41 -20.53
CA SER A 25 -0.98 9.14 -21.33
C SER A 25 -0.40 9.52 -22.70
N PRO A 26 -1.17 9.39 -23.80
CA PRO A 26 -2.60 9.05 -23.89
C PRO A 26 -2.90 7.55 -24.08
N GLU A 27 -1.88 6.70 -24.14
CA GLU A 27 -2.01 5.27 -24.45
C GLU A 27 -2.74 4.49 -23.35
N ALA A 28 -2.48 4.84 -22.08
CA ALA A 28 -3.20 4.35 -20.91
C ALA A 28 -3.31 5.46 -19.86
N THR A 29 -4.51 5.62 -19.32
CA THR A 29 -4.83 6.57 -18.26
C THR A 29 -5.48 5.83 -17.09
N ALA A 30 -5.03 6.10 -15.88
CA ALA A 30 -5.52 5.55 -14.63
C ALA A 30 -6.37 6.58 -13.89
N LYS A 31 -7.46 6.14 -13.28
CA LYS A 31 -8.33 6.96 -12.43
C LYS A 31 -8.76 6.19 -11.19
N LEU A 32 -8.56 6.78 -10.01
CA LEU A 32 -9.01 6.21 -8.75
C LEU A 32 -10.55 6.18 -8.72
N VAL A 33 -11.12 5.02 -8.44
CA VAL A 33 -12.57 4.84 -8.25
C VAL A 33 -12.90 4.90 -6.78
N GLU A 34 -12.26 4.05 -5.98
CA GLU A 34 -12.56 3.88 -4.56
C GLU A 34 -11.34 3.34 -3.81
N VAL A 35 -11.25 3.66 -2.52
CA VAL A 35 -10.26 3.09 -1.59
C VAL A 35 -11.02 2.21 -0.60
N GLU A 36 -10.64 0.93 -0.54
CA GLU A 36 -11.23 -0.09 0.32
C GLU A 36 -10.37 -0.32 1.57
N LYS A 37 -10.85 -1.13 2.52
CA LYS A 37 -10.10 -1.45 3.76
C LYS A 37 -8.91 -2.39 3.53
N ASP A 38 -8.82 -3.06 2.40
CA ASP A 38 -7.75 -4.00 2.07
C ASP A 38 -7.09 -3.67 0.73
N GLY A 39 -7.37 -2.50 0.17
CA GLY A 39 -6.96 -2.19 -1.20
C GLY A 39 -7.61 -0.95 -1.78
N PHE A 40 -7.66 -0.91 -3.10
CA PHE A 40 -8.29 0.17 -3.85
C PHE A 40 -8.62 -0.29 -5.27
N ILE A 41 -9.51 0.47 -5.92
CA ILE A 41 -10.00 0.20 -7.26
C ILE A 41 -9.60 1.33 -8.19
N ILE A 42 -8.99 0.98 -9.32
CA ILE A 42 -8.59 1.93 -10.37
C ILE A 42 -9.25 1.52 -11.69
N ASP A 43 -9.80 2.52 -12.38
CA ASP A 43 -10.24 2.38 -13.77
C ASP A 43 -9.11 2.82 -14.70
N PHE A 44 -8.69 1.90 -15.57
CA PHE A 44 -7.74 2.15 -16.64
C PHE A 44 -8.50 2.32 -17.96
N LYS A 45 -8.17 3.37 -18.71
CA LYS A 45 -8.75 3.65 -20.03
C LYS A 45 -7.65 4.04 -21.01
N GLY A 46 -7.70 3.54 -22.23
CA GLY A 46 -6.75 3.90 -23.26
C GLY A 46 -6.83 3.03 -24.49
N SER A 47 -6.06 3.39 -25.52
CA SER A 47 -6.00 2.58 -26.74
C SER A 47 -5.36 1.21 -26.50
N PHE A 48 -4.46 1.13 -25.50
CA PHE A 48 -3.59 0.01 -25.14
C PHE A 48 -2.82 -0.58 -26.34
N CYS A 49 -1.52 -0.82 -26.18
CA CYS A 49 -0.76 -1.54 -27.20
C CYS A 49 -1.39 -2.93 -27.48
N ARG A 50 -1.71 -3.22 -28.75
CA ARG A 50 -2.35 -4.49 -29.16
C ARG A 50 -1.45 -5.71 -28.99
N SER A 51 -0.14 -5.52 -29.01
CA SER A 51 0.87 -6.57 -28.88
C SER A 51 1.47 -6.68 -27.47
N CYS A 52 1.28 -5.68 -26.63
CA CYS A 52 1.82 -5.60 -25.27
C CYS A 52 0.64 -5.92 -24.34
N GLY A 53 0.65 -7.07 -23.67
CA GLY A 53 -0.51 -7.53 -22.92
C GLY A 53 -1.07 -6.46 -21.98
N VAL A 54 -2.39 -6.27 -21.97
CA VAL A 54 -3.04 -5.23 -21.14
C VAL A 54 -2.71 -5.40 -19.65
N SER A 55 -2.43 -6.63 -19.21
CA SER A 55 -1.99 -6.93 -17.84
C SER A 55 -0.70 -6.22 -17.44
N ASP A 56 0.21 -5.94 -18.38
CA ASP A 56 1.49 -5.30 -18.07
C ASP A 56 1.29 -3.86 -17.61
N TYR A 57 0.32 -3.15 -18.19
CA TYR A 57 -0.08 -1.81 -17.74
C TYR A 57 -0.55 -1.78 -16.29
N PHE A 58 -1.23 -2.84 -15.83
CA PHE A 58 -1.72 -2.95 -14.47
C PHE A 58 -0.59 -3.27 -13.48
N LYS A 59 0.40 -4.05 -13.92
CA LYS A 59 1.60 -4.36 -13.12
C LYS A 59 2.54 -3.16 -13.04
N ASP A 60 2.68 -2.40 -14.13
CA ASP A 60 3.46 -1.17 -14.18
C ASP A 60 3.00 -0.17 -13.11
N PHE A 61 1.69 -0.06 -12.88
CA PHE A 61 1.15 0.77 -11.80
C PHE A 61 1.63 0.34 -10.40
N ILE A 62 1.80 -0.97 -10.16
CA ILE A 62 2.33 -1.47 -8.88
C ILE A 62 3.76 -0.96 -8.68
N TYR A 63 4.59 -1.01 -9.72
CA TYR A 63 5.97 -0.52 -9.64
C TYR A 63 6.07 0.98 -9.38
N GLU A 64 5.17 1.79 -9.96
CA GLU A 64 5.12 3.23 -9.67
C GLU A 64 4.79 3.49 -8.19
N LEU A 65 3.81 2.77 -7.65
CA LEU A 65 3.43 2.92 -6.25
C LEU A 65 4.52 2.43 -5.29
N GLU A 66 5.18 1.32 -5.60
CA GLU A 66 6.34 0.81 -4.84
C GLU A 66 7.54 1.77 -4.90
N THR A 67 7.71 2.51 -6.01
CA THR A 67 8.77 3.52 -6.15
C THR A 67 8.52 4.72 -5.23
N ILE A 68 7.27 5.15 -5.10
CA ILE A 68 6.87 6.22 -4.18
C ILE A 68 6.96 5.73 -2.73
N ASN A 69 6.52 4.50 -2.46
CA ASN A 69 6.55 3.93 -1.12
C ASN A 69 6.79 2.42 -1.13
N LYS A 70 8.05 2.03 -0.93
CA LYS A 70 8.51 0.63 -0.89
C LYS A 70 7.86 -0.23 0.20
N LYS A 71 7.16 0.39 1.17
CA LYS A 71 6.45 -0.33 2.22
C LYS A 71 5.12 -0.92 1.73
N PHE A 72 4.52 -0.36 0.68
CA PHE A 72 3.27 -0.87 0.14
C PHE A 72 3.54 -1.93 -0.91
N LYS A 73 3.28 -3.20 -0.57
CA LYS A 73 3.23 -4.29 -1.55
C LYS A 73 1.80 -4.51 -2.00
N LEU A 74 1.60 -4.45 -3.30
CA LEU A 74 0.31 -4.66 -3.92
C LEU A 74 0.30 -5.98 -4.68
N GLU A 75 -0.88 -6.57 -4.76
CA GLU A 75 -1.18 -7.63 -5.70
C GLU A 75 -2.42 -7.29 -6.51
N LEU A 76 -2.42 -7.76 -7.74
CA LEU A 76 -3.57 -7.67 -8.62
C LEU A 76 -4.60 -8.70 -8.15
N ALA A 77 -5.72 -8.24 -7.60
CA ALA A 77 -6.75 -9.10 -7.04
C ALA A 77 -7.78 -9.49 -8.09
N GLU A 78 -8.27 -8.53 -8.87
CA GLU A 78 -9.29 -8.77 -9.88
C GLU A 78 -9.20 -7.76 -11.03
N THR A 79 -9.44 -8.20 -12.26
CA THR A 79 -9.54 -7.33 -13.45
C THR A 79 -10.86 -7.59 -14.18
N LYS A 80 -11.67 -6.55 -14.36
CA LYS A 80 -12.95 -6.61 -15.07
C LYS A 80 -12.97 -5.66 -16.26
N PRO A 81 -13.24 -6.14 -17.49
CA PRO A 81 -13.51 -5.24 -18.61
C PRO A 81 -14.83 -4.50 -18.36
N THR A 82 -14.80 -3.17 -18.46
CA THR A 82 -15.99 -2.31 -18.28
C THR A 82 -16.45 -1.69 -19.61
N GLY A 83 -15.61 -1.75 -20.64
CA GLY A 83 -15.93 -1.24 -21.99
C GLY A 83 -14.91 -1.69 -23.03
N PRO A 84 -15.03 -1.24 -24.29
CA PRO A 84 -14.16 -1.68 -25.39
C PRO A 84 -12.67 -1.35 -25.17
N GLN A 85 -12.37 -0.34 -24.36
CA GLN A 85 -11.02 0.17 -24.06
C GLN A 85 -10.90 0.61 -22.59
N SER A 86 -11.64 -0.06 -21.71
CA SER A 86 -11.77 0.34 -20.31
C SER A 86 -11.73 -0.89 -19.41
N PHE A 87 -10.85 -0.89 -18.42
CA PHE A 87 -10.68 -1.98 -17.46
C PHE A 87 -10.76 -1.45 -16.04
N ARG A 88 -11.53 -2.12 -15.20
CA ARG A 88 -11.58 -1.90 -13.77
C ARG A 88 -10.66 -2.90 -13.09
N VAL A 89 -9.71 -2.41 -12.34
CA VAL A 89 -8.71 -3.24 -11.65
C VAL A 89 -8.80 -3.01 -10.17
N ARG A 90 -9.01 -4.09 -9.43
CA ARG A 90 -8.95 -4.10 -7.96
C ARG A 90 -7.56 -4.57 -7.55
N TYR A 91 -6.89 -3.74 -6.77
CA TYR A 91 -5.64 -4.09 -6.11
C TYR A 91 -5.91 -4.43 -4.67
N ARG A 92 -5.29 -5.51 -4.20
CA ARG A 92 -5.25 -5.83 -2.78
C ARG A 92 -3.87 -5.49 -2.23
N ILE A 93 -3.85 -4.88 -1.06
CA ILE A 93 -2.62 -4.67 -0.31
C ILE A 93 -2.24 -6.02 0.27
N LYS A 94 -1.15 -6.61 -0.22
CA LYS A 94 -0.70 -7.92 0.24
C LYS A 94 -0.10 -7.87 1.66
N GLY A 95 0.05 -6.66 2.22
CA GLY A 95 0.77 -6.42 3.46
C GLY A 95 2.27 -6.64 3.25
N SER A 96 3.11 -5.85 3.88
CA SER A 96 3.09 -5.70 5.33
C SER A 96 3.54 -4.26 5.66
N PHE A 97 2.83 -3.46 6.47
CA PHE A 97 2.83 -3.59 7.94
C PHE A 97 3.50 -4.90 8.33
N SER A 98 4.83 -4.87 8.49
CA SER A 98 5.66 -6.06 8.69
C SER A 98 5.02 -7.00 9.72
N VAL A 99 5.29 -8.31 9.66
CA VAL A 99 4.98 -9.20 10.81
C VAL A 99 5.54 -8.58 12.10
N GLU A 100 6.66 -7.85 11.97
CA GLU A 100 7.16 -6.95 13.01
C GLU A 100 6.22 -5.79 13.37
N ASP A 101 5.57 -5.09 12.46
CA ASP A 101 4.64 -4.01 12.80
C ASP A 101 3.37 -4.49 13.52
N ASP A 102 2.81 -5.64 13.15
CA ASP A 102 1.66 -6.22 13.87
C ASP A 102 2.09 -6.70 15.26
N LEU A 103 3.22 -7.41 15.34
CA LEU A 103 3.85 -7.82 16.60
C LEU A 103 4.28 -6.60 17.44
N PHE A 104 4.65 -5.50 16.80
CA PHE A 104 5.04 -4.27 17.47
C PHE A 104 3.82 -3.55 18.02
N ARG A 105 2.72 -3.50 17.28
CA ARG A 105 1.42 -3.02 17.79
C ARG A 105 0.92 -3.89 18.94
N GLU A 106 1.06 -5.22 18.84
CA GLU A 106 0.76 -6.15 19.94
C GLU A 106 1.64 -5.86 21.17
N PHE A 107 2.94 -5.69 20.97
CA PHE A 107 3.89 -5.31 22.01
C PHE A 107 3.54 -3.96 22.66
N LEU A 108 3.18 -2.96 21.88
CA LEU A 108 2.77 -1.65 22.40
C LEU A 108 1.51 -1.79 23.26
N LEU A 109 0.52 -2.59 22.83
CA LEU A 109 -0.67 -2.88 23.63
C LEU A 109 -0.34 -3.60 24.94
N ASP A 110 0.57 -4.58 24.93
CA ASP A 110 1.09 -5.25 26.14
C ASP A 110 1.73 -4.24 27.11
N LYS A 111 2.45 -3.25 26.57
CA LYS A 111 3.05 -2.15 27.35
C LYS A 111 2.09 -0.99 27.65
N ARG A 112 0.80 -1.12 27.31
CA ARG A 112 -0.23 -0.08 27.47
C ARG A 112 0.13 1.26 26.80
N LEU A 113 0.84 1.18 25.68
CA LEU A 113 1.20 2.33 24.85
C LEU A 113 0.37 2.31 23.56
N SER A 114 -0.05 3.48 23.10
CA SER A 114 -0.64 3.63 21.78
C SER A 114 0.44 3.89 20.72
N PHE A 115 0.12 3.54 19.47
CA PHE A 115 1.01 3.82 18.34
C PHE A 115 1.21 5.33 18.11
N GLU A 116 0.20 6.13 18.45
CA GLU A 116 0.24 7.59 18.34
C GLU A 116 1.24 8.20 19.35
N GLU A 117 1.24 7.72 20.60
CA GLU A 117 2.23 8.12 21.61
C GLU A 117 3.66 7.72 21.21
N TYR A 118 3.83 6.53 20.63
CA TYR A 118 5.12 6.12 20.07
C TYR A 118 5.59 7.08 18.97
N LEU A 119 4.73 7.44 18.02
CA LEU A 119 5.07 8.38 16.94
C LEU A 119 5.39 9.78 17.45
N ALA A 120 4.67 10.26 18.47
CA ALA A 120 4.90 11.56 19.09
C ALA A 120 6.15 11.62 19.99
N SER A 121 6.71 10.46 20.36
CA SER A 121 7.87 10.40 21.26
C SER A 121 9.18 10.85 20.59
N ASN A 122 10.13 11.27 21.43
CA ASN A 122 11.46 11.68 20.98
C ASN A 122 12.28 10.46 20.46
N PRO A 123 13.34 10.69 19.66
CA PRO A 123 14.13 9.62 19.08
C PRO A 123 14.68 8.61 20.09
N CYS A 124 15.21 9.07 21.23
CA CYS A 124 15.76 8.19 22.27
C CYS A 124 14.68 7.26 22.85
N THR A 125 13.47 7.78 23.07
CA THR A 125 12.34 6.95 23.54
C THR A 125 11.96 5.90 22.50
N LYS A 126 11.95 6.25 21.21
CA LYS A 126 11.69 5.30 20.13
C LYS A 126 12.73 4.18 20.08
N ASP A 127 14.01 4.51 20.24
CA ASP A 127 15.11 3.54 20.26
C ASP A 127 15.00 2.55 21.43
N VAL A 128 14.65 3.05 22.62
CA VAL A 128 14.42 2.21 23.81
C VAL A 128 13.23 1.27 23.58
N ILE A 129 12.12 1.79 23.04
CA ILE A 129 10.94 1.00 22.72
C ILE A 129 11.26 -0.08 21.66
N MET A 130 12.06 0.25 20.63
CA MET A 130 12.52 -0.73 19.64
C MET A 130 13.43 -1.81 20.24
N PHE A 131 14.30 -1.44 21.18
CA PHE A 131 15.15 -2.40 21.87
C PHE A 131 14.29 -3.42 22.63
N HIS A 132 13.31 -2.96 23.40
CA HIS A 132 12.40 -3.84 24.13
C HIS A 132 11.53 -4.70 23.23
N PHE A 133 11.05 -4.16 22.11
CA PHE A 133 10.33 -4.93 21.11
C PHE A 133 11.17 -6.09 20.57
N ARG A 134 12.44 -5.85 20.24
CA ARG A 134 13.37 -6.90 19.76
C ARG A 134 13.63 -7.97 20.82
N THR A 135 13.79 -7.57 22.08
CA THR A 135 13.92 -8.52 23.20
C THR A 135 12.68 -9.39 23.34
N TRP A 136 11.49 -8.77 23.30
CA TRP A 136 10.21 -9.48 23.39
C TRP A 136 9.99 -10.46 22.23
N LEU A 137 10.38 -10.08 21.01
CA LEU A 137 10.37 -10.99 19.85
C LEU A 137 11.30 -12.20 20.04
N PHE A 138 12.48 -11.99 20.64
CA PHE A 138 13.46 -13.05 20.88
C PHE A 138 12.95 -14.06 21.90
N GLU A 139 12.27 -13.61 22.96
CA GLU A 139 11.66 -14.47 23.98
C GLU A 139 10.52 -15.31 23.39
N ARG A 140 9.65 -14.74 22.56
CA ARG A 140 8.57 -15.48 21.89
C ARG A 140 9.04 -16.57 20.93
N LYS A 141 10.21 -16.40 20.31
CA LYS A 141 10.78 -17.43 19.40
C LYS A 141 11.39 -18.62 20.13
N ARG A 142 11.54 -18.54 21.46
CA ARG A 142 12.08 -19.61 22.31
C ARG A 142 11.00 -20.42 23.06
N ALA A 143 9.75 -19.96 23.02
CA ALA A 143 8.58 -20.64 23.59
C ALA A 143 7.92 -21.52 22.52
#